data_AF-A0AAW4IMA2-F1
#
_entry.id   AF-A0AAW4IMA2-F1
#
_cell.length_a   1.000
_cell.length_b   1.000
_cell.length_c   1.000
_cell.angle_alpha   90.00
_cell.angle_beta   90.00
_cell.angle_gamma   90.00
#
_symmetry.space_group_name_H-M   'P 1'
#
loop_
_entity.id
_entity.type
_entity.pdbx_description
1 polymer ?
#
loop_
_entity_poly.entity_id
_entity_poly.type
_entity_poly.pdbx_seq_one_letter_code
_entity_poly.pdbx_strand_id
1 'polypeptide(L)'
;MMLATRFASHSPALRSDYPLSDDQIRSVAPSIFADAPHQSRSERYSYIPTAAVLTELRKEGFQPFMVTQTRVRDEGKREHTKHMLRLRHASQINGAEANEIVLLNSHDGTSSYQMLA
;
A
#
# COMPACT_ATOMS: atom_id res chain seq x y z
N MET A 1 -2.91 14.37 -11.15
CA MET A 1 -3.20 12.93 -11.07
C MET A 1 -4.30 12.71 -10.04
N MET A 2 -5.37 11.97 -10.37
CA MET A 2 -6.48 11.72 -9.44
C MET A 2 -6.53 10.22 -9.12
N LEU A 3 -6.40 9.88 -7.84
CA LEU A 3 -6.64 8.50 -7.37
C LEU A 3 -8.10 8.14 -7.64
N ALA A 4 -8.38 6.89 -8.01
CA ALA A 4 -9.76 6.41 -8.15
C ALA A 4 -10.51 6.37 -6.80
N THR A 5 -9.82 6.64 -5.69
CA THR A 5 -10.36 6.54 -4.35
C THR A 5 -9.67 7.49 -3.37
N ARG A 6 -10.30 7.71 -2.22
CA ARG A 6 -9.81 8.58 -1.14
C ARG A 6 -9.67 7.79 0.17
N PHE A 7 -8.71 8.22 1.00
CA PHE A 7 -8.61 7.79 2.39
C PHE A 7 -9.28 8.85 3.27
N ALA A 8 -10.00 8.42 4.31
CA ALA A 8 -10.61 9.33 5.27
C ALA A 8 -9.54 10.06 6.10
N SER A 9 -9.85 11.25 6.63
CA SER A 9 -8.91 12.11 7.37
C SER A 9 -8.19 11.43 8.53
N HIS A 10 -8.84 10.45 9.18
CA HIS A 10 -8.29 9.70 10.32
C HIS A 10 -7.90 8.27 9.98
N SER A 11 -7.60 7.98 8.71
CA SER A 11 -7.06 6.68 8.30
C SER A 11 -5.65 6.50 8.88
N PRO A 12 -5.28 5.32 9.41
CA PRO A 12 -3.91 5.01 9.78
C PRO A 12 -2.96 5.36 8.65
N ALA A 13 -1.96 6.17 8.96
CA ALA A 13 -0.97 6.60 8.00
C ALA A 13 0.36 6.84 8.73
N LEU A 14 1.45 6.51 8.05
CA LEU A 14 2.80 6.85 8.46
C LEU A 14 3.53 7.42 7.26
N ARG A 15 4.18 8.56 7.46
CA ARG A 15 5.09 9.19 6.51
C ARG A 15 6.42 9.42 7.22
N SER A 16 7.51 9.24 6.49
CA SER A 16 8.88 9.37 7.00
C SER A 16 9.75 10.02 5.92
N ASP A 17 10.82 10.70 6.35
CA ASP A 17 11.90 11.18 5.47
C ASP A 17 12.93 10.08 5.16
N TYR A 18 12.84 8.94 5.85
CA TYR A 18 13.65 7.73 5.64
C TYR A 18 12.77 6.56 5.19
N PRO A 19 13.33 5.60 4.41
CA PRO A 19 12.62 4.39 4.00
C PRO A 19 11.93 3.68 5.17
N LEU A 20 10.67 3.30 4.97
CA LEU A 20 9.90 2.51 5.93
C LEU A 20 10.31 1.04 5.88
N SER A 21 10.55 0.46 7.06
CA SER A 21 10.70 -0.98 7.25
C SER A 21 9.37 -1.72 7.13
N ASP A 22 9.43 -3.04 6.93
CA ASP A 22 8.22 -3.86 6.85
C ASP A 22 7.44 -3.89 8.16
N ASP A 23 8.13 -3.87 9.31
CA ASP A 23 7.47 -3.81 10.61
C ASP A 23 6.70 -2.50 10.81
N GLN A 24 7.29 -1.38 10.41
CA GLN A 24 6.61 -0.08 10.39
C GLN A 24 5.39 -0.11 9.47
N ILE A 25 5.54 -0.64 8.26
CA ILE A 25 4.43 -0.77 7.31
C ILE A 25 3.33 -1.67 7.88
N ARG A 26 3.69 -2.81 8.48
CA ARG A 26 2.75 -3.80 9.03
C ARG A 26 1.96 -3.23 10.19
N SER A 27 2.58 -2.42 11.05
CA SER A 27 1.90 -1.77 12.16
C SER A 27 0.76 -0.84 11.72
N VAL A 28 0.85 -0.25 10.53
CA VAL A 28 -0.10 0.77 10.02
C VAL A 28 -1.06 0.18 9.00
N ALA A 29 -0.55 -0.64 8.09
CA ALA A 29 -1.28 -1.20 6.96
C ALA A 29 -0.99 -2.71 6.83
N PRO A 30 -1.45 -3.51 7.80
CA PRO A 30 -1.16 -4.94 7.82
C PRO A 30 -1.75 -5.67 6.59
N SER A 31 -2.76 -5.09 5.93
CA SER A 31 -3.33 -5.64 4.71
C SER A 31 -2.33 -5.79 3.56
N ILE A 32 -1.23 -5.04 3.53
CA ILE A 32 -0.18 -5.20 2.52
C ILE A 32 0.43 -6.60 2.56
N PHE A 33 0.41 -7.24 3.73
CA PHE A 33 1.06 -8.52 4.00
C PHE A 33 0.06 -9.67 4.18
N ALA A 34 -1.18 -9.52 3.73
CA ALA A 34 -2.13 -10.63 3.72
C ALA A 34 -1.63 -11.71 2.76
N ASP A 35 -1.56 -12.98 3.15
CA ASP A 35 -1.04 -14.05 2.29
C ASP A 35 -2.06 -14.53 1.24
N ALA A 36 -3.33 -14.13 1.37
CA ALA A 36 -4.43 -14.57 0.54
C ALA A 36 -5.48 -13.44 0.37
N PRO A 37 -6.37 -13.52 -0.64
CA PRO A 37 -7.53 -12.65 -0.70
C PRO A 37 -8.50 -12.95 0.46
N HIS A 38 -9.34 -11.97 0.79
CA HIS A 38 -10.40 -12.17 1.80
C HIS A 38 -11.35 -13.28 1.35
N GLN A 39 -11.84 -14.12 2.26
CA GLN A 39 -12.73 -15.26 1.97
C GLN A 39 -14.04 -14.90 1.23
N SER A 40 -14.40 -13.61 1.22
CA SER A 40 -15.56 -13.11 0.46
C SER A 40 -15.29 -12.93 -1.04
N ARG A 41 -14.08 -13.23 -1.51
CA ARG A 41 -13.70 -13.16 -2.92
C ARG A 41 -14.03 -14.48 -3.61
N SER A 42 -14.64 -14.37 -4.79
CA SER A 42 -14.94 -15.54 -5.62
C SER A 42 -13.67 -16.07 -6.29
N GLU A 43 -13.75 -17.27 -6.85
CA GLU A 43 -12.67 -17.91 -7.61
C GLU A 43 -12.20 -17.09 -8.82
N ARG A 44 -13.02 -16.15 -9.31
CA ARG A 44 -12.65 -15.24 -10.41
C ARG A 44 -11.75 -14.09 -9.96
N TYR A 45 -11.57 -13.88 -8.66
CA TYR A 45 -10.76 -12.78 -8.14
C TYR A 45 -9.27 -13.11 -8.28
N SER A 46 -8.56 -12.31 -9.08
CA SER A 46 -7.11 -12.42 -9.21
C SER A 46 -6.42 -11.69 -8.07
N TYR A 47 -5.82 -12.45 -7.16
CA TYR A 47 -5.04 -11.90 -6.06
C TYR A 47 -3.66 -11.42 -6.53
N ILE A 48 -3.33 -10.16 -6.23
CA ILE A 48 -2.03 -9.56 -6.50
C ILE A 48 -1.39 -9.20 -5.15
N PRO A 49 -0.37 -9.94 -4.69
CA PRO A 49 0.26 -9.71 -3.39
C PRO A 49 1.04 -8.40 -3.36
N THR A 50 0.56 -7.43 -2.59
CA THR A 50 1.21 -6.10 -2.51
C THR A 50 2.61 -6.19 -1.91
N ALA A 51 2.85 -7.07 -0.92
CA ALA A 51 4.17 -7.29 -0.34
C ALA A 51 5.19 -7.82 -1.36
N ALA A 52 4.77 -8.69 -2.30
CA ALA A 52 5.65 -9.17 -3.36
C ALA A 52 6.00 -8.03 -4.34
N VAL A 53 5.01 -7.23 -4.75
CA VAL A 53 5.24 -6.05 -5.60
C VAL A 53 6.19 -5.05 -4.92
N LEU A 54 6.00 -4.78 -3.62
CA LEU A 54 6.91 -3.93 -2.84
C LEU A 54 8.34 -4.49 -2.81
N THR A 55 8.48 -5.81 -2.67
CA THR A 55 9.80 -6.48 -2.67
C THR A 55 10.52 -6.28 -4.01
N GLU A 56 9.83 -6.46 -5.14
CA GLU A 56 10.43 -6.24 -6.46
C GLU A 56 10.77 -4.76 -6.68
N LEU A 57 9.90 -3.83 -6.27
CA LEU A 57 10.19 -2.39 -6.36
C LEU A 57 11.42 -1.98 -5.56
N ARG A 58 11.64 -2.60 -4.39
CA ARG A 58 12.86 -2.36 -3.60
C ARG A 58 14.12 -2.82 -4.31
N LYS A 59 14.08 -3.92 -5.07
CA LYS A 59 15.22 -4.38 -5.88
C LYS A 59 15.55 -3.37 -6.99
N GLU A 60 14.53 -2.73 -7.55
CA GLU A 60 14.65 -1.64 -8.52
C GLU A 60 14.99 -0.27 -7.89
N GLY A 61 15.36 -0.24 -6.60
CA GLY A 61 15.79 0.99 -5.93
C GLY A 61 14.67 1.88 -5.42
N PHE A 62 13.40 1.48 -5.52
CA PHE A 62 12.27 2.23 -4.97
C PHE A 62 12.00 1.85 -3.52
N GLN A 63 12.03 2.85 -2.65
CA GLN A 63 11.84 2.68 -1.22
C GLN A 63 10.53 3.34 -0.76
N PRO A 64 9.78 2.73 0.18
CA PRO A 64 8.52 3.29 0.67
C PRO A 64 8.76 4.44 1.66
N PHE A 65 8.11 5.58 1.47
CA PHE A 65 8.20 6.75 2.37
C PHE A 65 6.86 7.12 3.00
N MET A 66 5.77 6.57 2.48
CA MET A 66 4.45 6.74 3.07
C MET A 66 3.62 5.48 2.87
N VAL A 67 2.85 5.15 3.91
CA VAL A 67 1.85 4.08 3.87
C VAL A 67 0.56 4.55 4.53
N THR A 68 -0.58 4.07 4.04
CA THR A 68 -1.87 4.23 4.72
C THR A 68 -2.80 3.06 4.43
N GLN A 69 -3.77 2.84 5.32
CA GLN A 69 -4.83 1.86 5.16
C GLN A 69 -6.17 2.44 5.61
N THR A 70 -7.25 1.97 5.00
CA THR A 70 -8.62 2.33 5.40
C THR A 70 -8.97 1.74 6.77
N ARG A 71 -9.70 2.51 7.60
CA ARG A 71 -10.30 1.97 8.83
C ARG A 71 -11.53 1.16 8.47
N VAL A 72 -11.63 -0.01 9.08
CA VAL A 72 -12.81 -0.87 8.99
C VAL A 72 -13.47 -0.98 10.36
N ARG A 73 -14.79 -1.15 10.37
CA ARG A 73 -15.55 -1.47 11.59
C ARG A 73 -15.54 -2.96 11.90
N ASP A 74 -15.43 -3.78 10.85
CA ASP A 74 -15.35 -5.23 10.91
C ASP A 74 -13.88 -5.65 10.95
N GLU A 75 -13.45 -6.21 12.09
CA GLU A 75 -12.06 -6.62 12.30
C GLU A 75 -11.62 -7.71 11.31
N GLY A 76 -12.53 -8.56 10.83
CA GLY A 76 -12.23 -9.59 9.83
C GLY A 76 -11.75 -9.02 8.49
N LYS A 77 -12.05 -7.75 8.22
CA LYS A 77 -11.61 -7.04 7.00
C LYS A 77 -10.33 -6.25 7.16
N ARG A 78 -9.82 -6.09 8.39
CA ARG A 78 -8.65 -5.23 8.67
C ARG A 78 -7.43 -5.67 7.88
N GLU A 79 -7.26 -6.97 7.74
CA GLU A 79 -6.13 -7.60 7.06
C GLU A 79 -6.29 -7.62 5.53
N HIS A 80 -7.39 -7.11 4.96
CA HIS A 80 -7.63 -7.20 3.50
C HIS A 80 -8.11 -5.89 2.87
N THR A 81 -8.31 -4.86 3.68
CA THR A 81 -8.91 -3.61 3.24
C THR A 81 -7.95 -2.78 2.40
N LYS A 82 -8.50 -1.75 1.77
CA LYS A 82 -7.77 -0.81 0.92
C LYS A 82 -6.56 -0.19 1.62
N HIS A 83 -5.41 -0.27 0.98
CA HIS A 83 -4.14 0.27 1.43
C HIS A 83 -3.38 0.95 0.29
N MET A 84 -2.45 1.84 0.63
CA MET A 84 -1.63 2.57 -0.33
C MET A 84 -0.20 2.73 0.17
N LEU A 85 0.76 2.61 -0.74
CA LEU A 85 2.17 2.96 -0.56
C LEU A 85 2.53 4.11 -1.50
N ARG A 86 3.42 4.99 -1.05
CA ARG A 86 4.12 5.96 -1.91
C ARG A 86 5.61 5.69 -1.81
N LEU A 87 6.23 5.44 -2.94
CA LEU A 87 7.63 5.05 -3.06
C LEU A 87 8.41 6.10 -3.83
N ARG A 88 9.68 6.28 -3.47
CA ARG A 88 10.63 7.15 -4.19
C ARG A 88 11.85 6.34 -4.55
N HIS A 89 12.51 6.69 -5.65
CA HIS A 89 13.80 6.09 -5.96
C HIS A 89 14.87 6.56 -4.97
N ALA A 90 15.75 5.66 -4.53
CA ALA A 90 16.75 5.94 -3.50
C ALA A 90 17.72 7.08 -3.85
N SER A 91 17.93 7.36 -5.14
CA SER A 91 18.77 8.48 -5.60
C SER A 91 18.11 9.86 -5.46
N GLN A 92 16.80 9.93 -5.18
CA GLN A 92 16.04 11.19 -5.13
C GLN A 92 15.59 11.58 -3.71
N ILE A 93 16.07 10.89 -2.68
CA ILE A 93 15.62 11.08 -1.30
C ILE A 93 15.86 12.52 -0.80
N ASN A 94 17.00 13.11 -1.17
CA ASN A 94 17.41 14.45 -0.71
C ASN A 94 16.96 15.58 -1.66
N GLY A 95 16.13 15.29 -2.66
CA GLY A 95 15.60 16.30 -3.57
C GLY A 95 14.55 17.18 -2.88
N ALA A 96 14.49 18.46 -3.23
CA ALA A 96 13.37 19.34 -2.83
C ALA A 96 12.03 18.84 -3.39
N GLU A 97 12.08 18.12 -4.51
CA GLU A 97 10.97 17.40 -5.11
C GLU A 97 11.39 15.95 -5.37
N ALA A 98 10.43 15.03 -5.30
CA ALA A 98 10.65 13.62 -5.59
C ALA A 98 9.54 13.08 -6.50
N ASN A 99 9.95 12.35 -7.53
CA ASN A 99 9.01 11.54 -8.32
C ASN A 99 8.58 10.35 -7.47
N GLU A 100 7.29 10.04 -7.50
CA GLU A 100 6.73 8.99 -6.65
C GLU A 100 5.96 7.97 -7.46
N ILE A 101 6.21 6.70 -7.15
CA ILE A 101 5.30 5.62 -7.50
C ILE A 101 4.23 5.57 -6.40
N VAL A 102 2.97 5.64 -6.79
CA VAL A 102 1.84 5.39 -5.89
C VAL A 102 1.23 4.04 -6.21
N LEU A 103 1.27 3.14 -5.23
CA LEU A 103 0.70 1.80 -5.31
C LEU A 103 -0.55 1.75 -4.42
N LEU A 104 -1.70 1.45 -4.99
CA LEU A 104 -2.98 1.33 -4.30
C LEU A 104 -3.57 -0.06 -4.56
N ASN A 105 -4.05 -0.74 -3.52
CA ASN A 105 -4.69 -2.04 -3.69
C ASN A 105 -5.68 -2.33 -2.55
N SER A 106 -6.47 -3.40 -2.70
CA SER A 106 -7.22 -4.06 -1.63
C SER A 106 -7.30 -5.56 -1.91
N HIS A 107 -7.35 -6.38 -0.87
CA HIS A 107 -7.49 -7.84 -1.00
C HIS A 107 -8.90 -8.34 -0.69
N ASP A 108 -9.81 -7.43 -0.35
CA ASP A 108 -11.25 -7.66 -0.21
C ASP A 108 -12.06 -7.16 -1.42
N GLY A 109 -11.39 -6.66 -2.46
CA GLY A 109 -11.98 -6.15 -3.70
C GLY A 109 -12.79 -4.86 -3.56
N THR A 110 -12.60 -4.10 -2.48
CA THR A 110 -13.20 -2.77 -2.30
C THR A 110 -12.48 -1.67 -3.08
N SER A 111 -11.29 -1.95 -3.60
CA SER A 111 -10.49 -1.10 -4.48
C SER A 111 -9.72 -1.97 -5.48
N SER A 112 -9.57 -1.48 -6.71
CA SER A 112 -8.70 -2.11 -7.69
C SER A 112 -7.23 -1.86 -7.38
N TYR A 113 -6.36 -2.73 -7.90
CA TYR A 113 -4.93 -2.49 -8.01
C TYR A 113 -4.68 -1.31 -8.95
N GLN A 114 -3.90 -0.33 -8.52
CA GLN A 114 -3.46 0.80 -9.33
C GLN A 114 -2.00 1.12 -9.04
N MET A 115 -1.26 1.43 -10.11
CA MET A 115 0.11 1.90 -10.04
C MET A 115 0.23 3.16 -10.88
N LEU A 116 0.71 4.24 -10.27
CA LEU A 116 0.84 5.56 -10.85
C LEU A 116 2.31 5.99 -10.71
N ALA A 117 2.93 6.46 -11.78
CA ALA A 117 4.32 6.91 -11.81
C ALA A 117 4.45 8.17 -12.69
#